data_AF-A0AAV8Z6N7-F1
#
_entry.id   AF-A0AAV8Z6N7-F1
#
_cell.length_a   1.000
_cell.length_b   1.000
_cell.length_c   1.000
_cell.angle_alpha   90.00
_cell.angle_beta   90.00
_cell.angle_gamma   90.00
#
_symmetry.space_group_name_H-M   'P 1'
#
loop_
_entity.id
_entity.type
_entity.pdbx_description
1 polymer ?
#
loop_
_entity_poly.entity_id
_entity_poly.type
_entity_poly.pdbx_seq_one_letter_code
_entity_poly.pdbx_strand_id
1 'polypeptide(L)'
;MNQISEVEANRSLTKHRKIASSFRDTQLFEIFRLSCTLLGNARENCKNLNFNDESQHGLMTQLLRLAQNCLTFDFIGTSTDESSDDLCTVQIPTSWRPAFLDFTTLKLFFDLYHSLPNTLSSLALSCLVQIASVRRSLFSNTERAKFLTHLVSGVKHILQNPQGLSDSANYHEFCRLLARLKSNYQLGELVMVDNYPEAIQLIAKFTVQSLQVLYYDSYLDLNFGKVMYVF
;
A
#
# COMPACT_ATOMS: atom_id res chain seq x y z
N MET A 1 -26.85 35.21 -7.57
CA MET A 1 -25.72 34.28 -7.32
C MET A 1 -25.64 34.15 -5.81
N ASN A 2 -26.20 33.08 -5.24
CA ASN A 2 -26.34 32.94 -3.77
C ASN A 2 -24.97 32.63 -3.17
N GLN A 3 -24.39 33.61 -2.46
CA GLN A 3 -23.28 33.36 -1.54
C GLN A 3 -23.82 32.50 -0.40
N ILE A 4 -23.39 31.23 -0.35
CA ILE A 4 -23.62 30.37 0.80
C ILE A 4 -22.93 31.04 1.99
N SER A 5 -23.66 31.27 3.07
CA SER A 5 -23.09 31.90 4.26
C SER A 5 -22.00 31.01 4.84
N GLU A 6 -20.88 31.60 5.29
CA GLU A 6 -19.72 30.89 5.83
C GLU A 6 -20.10 29.96 7.01
N VAL A 7 -21.16 30.32 7.75
CA VAL A 7 -21.74 29.54 8.84
C VAL A 7 -22.46 28.28 8.33
N GLU A 8 -23.19 28.36 7.22
CA GLU A 8 -23.85 27.19 6.60
C GLU A 8 -22.83 26.23 5.97
N ALA A 9 -21.77 26.77 5.36
CA ALA A 9 -20.65 25.98 4.86
C ALA A 9 -19.97 25.21 5.99
N ASN A 10 -19.66 25.88 7.11
CA ASN A 10 -19.04 25.27 8.29
C ASN A 10 -19.93 24.20 8.98
N ARG A 11 -21.25 24.43 9.00
CA ARG A 11 -22.22 23.45 9.51
C ARG A 11 -22.29 22.21 8.61
N SER A 12 -22.25 22.40 7.29
CA SER A 12 -22.21 21.30 6.32
C SER A 12 -20.96 20.45 6.48
N LEU A 13 -19.78 21.07 6.57
CA LEU A 13 -18.50 20.38 6.79
C LEU A 13 -18.48 19.56 8.09
N THR A 14 -19.04 20.12 9.18
CA THR A 14 -19.15 19.40 10.45
C THR A 14 -20.06 18.18 10.35
N LYS A 15 -21.16 18.27 9.59
CA LYS A 15 -22.04 17.13 9.33
C LYS A 15 -21.34 16.07 8.49
N HIS A 16 -20.62 16.46 7.44
CA HIS A 16 -19.83 15.54 6.61
C HIS A 16 -18.78 14.78 7.42
N ARG A 17 -18.00 15.46 8.28
CA ARG A 17 -17.02 14.81 9.16
C ARG A 17 -17.65 13.78 10.11
N LYS A 18 -18.83 14.08 10.66
CA LYS A 18 -19.56 13.13 11.51
C LYS A 18 -20.03 11.89 10.74
N ILE A 19 -20.55 12.09 9.53
CA ILE A 19 -20.96 10.98 8.65
C ILE A 19 -19.75 10.12 8.26
N ALA A 20 -18.65 10.75 7.83
CA ALA A 20 -17.41 10.05 7.48
C ALA A 20 -16.84 9.25 8.66
N SER A 21 -16.79 9.84 9.85
CA SER A 21 -16.36 9.15 11.08
C SER A 21 -17.28 7.97 11.40
N SER A 22 -18.61 8.16 11.32
CA SER A 22 -19.56 7.08 11.54
C SER A 22 -19.40 5.95 10.53
N PHE A 23 -19.19 6.25 9.25
CA PHE A 23 -18.97 5.26 8.21
C PHE A 23 -17.66 4.47 8.42
N ARG A 24 -16.57 5.17 8.75
CA ARG A 24 -15.26 4.59 9.11
C ARG A 24 -15.40 3.56 10.23
N ASP A 25 -16.15 3.91 11.26
CA ASP A 25 -16.24 3.12 12.49
C ASP A 25 -17.25 1.95 12.39
N THR A 26 -18.18 1.98 11.43
CA THR A 26 -19.25 0.98 11.32
C THR A 26 -19.16 0.09 10.09
N GLN A 27 -18.89 0.64 8.90
CA GLN A 27 -19.03 -0.08 7.63
C GLN A 27 -17.70 -0.30 6.90
N LEU A 28 -16.76 0.64 7.02
CA LEU A 28 -15.55 0.65 6.18
C LEU A 28 -14.71 -0.63 6.35
N PHE A 29 -14.61 -1.16 7.58
CA PHE A 29 -13.87 -2.39 7.83
C PHE A 29 -14.52 -3.62 7.17
N GLU A 30 -15.85 -3.72 7.25
CA GLU A 30 -16.59 -4.83 6.65
C GLU A 30 -16.49 -4.81 5.12
N ILE A 31 -16.48 -3.62 4.52
CA ILE A 31 -16.23 -3.45 3.08
C ILE A 31 -14.80 -3.90 2.73
N PHE A 32 -13.80 -3.51 3.53
CA PHE A 32 -12.43 -3.98 3.33
C PHE A 32 -12.33 -5.51 3.41
N ARG A 33 -12.92 -6.13 4.43
CA ARG A 33 -12.94 -7.59 4.60
C ARG A 33 -13.64 -8.30 3.44
N LEU A 34 -14.76 -7.75 2.96
CA LEU A 34 -15.45 -8.26 1.78
C LEU A 34 -14.54 -8.21 0.55
N SER A 35 -13.86 -7.09 0.32
CA SER A 35 -12.92 -6.95 -0.80
C SER A 35 -11.79 -7.99 -0.72
N CYS A 36 -11.19 -8.20 0.46
CA CYS A 36 -10.15 -9.21 0.66
C CYS A 36 -10.67 -10.63 0.44
N THR A 37 -11.90 -10.92 0.87
CA THR A 37 -12.54 -12.24 0.67
C THR A 37 -12.74 -12.52 -0.83
N LEU A 38 -13.30 -11.56 -1.57
CA LEU A 38 -13.52 -11.69 -3.00
C LEU A 38 -12.21 -11.81 -3.78
N LEU A 39 -11.21 -11.01 -3.41
CA LEU A 39 -9.86 -11.09 -3.98
C LEU A 39 -9.18 -12.43 -3.68
N GLY A 40 -9.34 -12.96 -2.46
CA GLY A 40 -8.84 -14.29 -2.07
C GLY A 40 -9.45 -15.41 -2.91
N ASN A 41 -10.78 -15.37 -3.07
CA ASN A 41 -11.51 -16.33 -3.91
C ASN A 41 -11.09 -16.22 -5.39
N ALA A 42 -10.90 -15.00 -5.90
CA ALA A 42 -10.46 -14.77 -7.27
C ALA A 42 -9.02 -15.26 -7.49
N ARG A 43 -8.12 -15.05 -6.52
CA ARG A 43 -6.75 -15.58 -6.54
C ARG A 43 -6.74 -17.11 -6.59
N GLU A 44 -7.56 -17.78 -5.78
CA GLU A 44 -7.66 -19.25 -5.80
C GLU A 44 -8.16 -19.79 -7.13
N ASN A 45 -9.02 -19.02 -7.81
CA ASN A 45 -9.54 -19.34 -9.13
C ASN A 45 -8.76 -18.70 -10.29
N CYS A 46 -7.56 -18.14 -10.04
CA CYS A 46 -6.84 -17.33 -11.02
C CYS A 46 -6.55 -18.07 -12.33
N LYS A 47 -6.36 -19.40 -12.29
CA LYS A 47 -6.17 -20.25 -13.49
C LYS A 47 -7.39 -20.27 -14.43
N ASN A 48 -8.58 -19.98 -13.90
CA ASN A 48 -9.83 -19.95 -14.65
C ASN A 48 -10.23 -18.52 -15.05
N LEU A 49 -9.44 -17.51 -14.64
CA LEU A 49 -9.68 -16.12 -15.02
C LEU A 49 -8.95 -15.81 -16.32
N ASN A 50 -9.67 -15.17 -17.23
CA ASN A 50 -9.13 -14.60 -18.46
C ASN A 50 -9.02 -13.08 -18.29
N PHE A 51 -7.82 -12.58 -17.98
CA PHE A 51 -7.61 -11.13 -17.84
C PHE A 51 -7.59 -10.37 -19.18
N ASN A 52 -7.76 -11.05 -20.32
CA ASN A 52 -8.05 -10.38 -21.59
C ASN A 52 -9.56 -10.13 -21.78
N ASP A 53 -10.41 -10.77 -20.97
CA ASP A 53 -11.83 -10.45 -20.92
C ASP A 53 -12.05 -9.17 -20.11
N GLU A 54 -12.67 -8.17 -20.74
CA GLU A 54 -12.88 -6.84 -20.16
C GLU A 54 -13.71 -6.89 -18.87
N SER A 55 -14.67 -7.81 -18.78
CA SER A 55 -15.54 -7.91 -17.60
C SER A 55 -14.78 -8.49 -16.40
N GLN A 56 -13.97 -9.52 -16.61
CA GLN A 56 -13.18 -10.16 -15.56
C GLN A 56 -12.02 -9.27 -15.11
N HIS A 57 -11.35 -8.61 -16.07
CA HIS A 57 -10.33 -7.60 -15.77
C HIS A 57 -10.92 -6.41 -15.02
N GLY A 58 -12.06 -5.90 -15.49
CA GLY A 58 -12.79 -4.81 -14.86
C GLY A 58 -13.20 -5.14 -13.43
N LEU A 59 -13.72 -6.35 -13.18
CA LEU A 59 -14.06 -6.80 -11.83
C LEU A 59 -12.84 -6.79 -10.91
N MET A 60 -11.72 -7.36 -11.34
CA MET A 60 -10.49 -7.37 -10.55
C MET A 60 -9.98 -5.96 -10.25
N THR A 61 -10.04 -5.08 -11.25
CA THR A 61 -9.70 -3.65 -11.10
C THR A 61 -10.56 -3.00 -10.01
N GLN A 62 -11.88 -3.20 -10.03
CA GLN A 62 -12.78 -2.60 -9.04
C GLN A 62 -12.56 -3.19 -7.63
N LEU A 63 -12.30 -4.49 -7.51
CA LEU A 63 -12.02 -5.12 -6.21
C LEU A 63 -10.72 -4.60 -5.59
N LEU A 64 -9.65 -4.48 -6.38
CA LEU A 64 -8.37 -3.92 -5.91
C LEU A 64 -8.52 -2.44 -5.53
N ARG A 65 -9.23 -1.64 -6.34
CA ARG A 65 -9.52 -0.24 -6.02
C ARG A 65 -10.40 -0.10 -4.78
N LEU A 66 -11.37 -0.98 -4.56
CA LEU A 66 -12.19 -0.98 -3.37
C LEU A 66 -11.34 -1.20 -2.12
N ALA A 67 -10.46 -2.21 -2.13
CA ALA A 67 -9.53 -2.47 -1.05
C ALA A 67 -8.58 -1.28 -0.81
N GLN A 68 -8.02 -0.72 -1.89
CA GLN A 68 -7.15 0.45 -1.83
C GLN A 68 -7.87 1.66 -1.21
N ASN A 69 -9.08 1.98 -1.67
CA ASN A 69 -9.88 3.09 -1.17
C ASN A 69 -10.22 2.94 0.31
N CYS A 70 -10.45 1.71 0.78
CA CYS A 70 -10.61 1.43 2.20
C CYS A 70 -9.34 1.73 3.00
N LEU A 71 -8.18 1.37 2.47
CA LEU A 71 -6.88 1.59 3.11
C LEU A 71 -6.40 3.05 3.05
N THR A 72 -6.85 3.82 2.07
CA THR A 72 -6.52 5.25 1.89
C THR A 72 -7.62 6.19 2.41
N PHE A 73 -8.64 5.67 3.09
CA PHE A 73 -9.68 6.50 3.67
C PHE A 73 -9.07 7.55 4.62
N ASP A 74 -9.62 8.77 4.66
CA ASP A 74 -9.19 9.79 5.62
C ASP A 74 -9.64 9.42 7.04
N PHE A 75 -8.80 8.64 7.72
CA PHE A 75 -9.10 8.16 9.07
C PHE A 75 -9.06 9.26 10.13
N ILE A 76 -8.40 10.39 9.87
CA ILE A 76 -8.19 11.48 10.85
C ILE A 76 -9.25 12.58 10.65
N GLY A 77 -9.75 12.78 9.44
CA GLY A 77 -10.73 13.80 9.09
C GLY A 77 -10.09 15.16 8.81
N THR A 78 -8.85 15.18 8.30
CA THR A 78 -8.01 16.37 8.12
C THR A 78 -7.88 16.87 6.67
N SER A 79 -8.64 16.36 5.71
CA SER A 79 -8.51 16.82 4.32
C SER A 79 -9.13 18.21 4.07
N THR A 80 -8.39 19.28 4.38
CA THR A 80 -8.49 20.57 3.66
C THR A 80 -7.14 21.06 3.16
N ASP A 81 -6.04 20.39 3.48
CA ASP A 81 -4.69 20.79 3.03
C ASP A 81 -3.99 19.58 2.38
N GLU A 82 -3.99 19.56 1.04
CA GLU A 82 -3.34 18.53 0.22
C GLU A 82 -1.82 18.73 0.10
N SER A 83 -1.24 19.71 0.82
CA SER A 83 0.16 20.12 0.63
C SER A 83 1.21 19.40 1.49
N SER A 84 0.82 18.49 2.40
CA SER A 84 1.80 17.76 3.21
C SER A 84 2.15 16.39 2.63
N ASP A 85 3.33 16.29 2.02
CA ASP A 85 4.02 15.03 1.65
C ASP A 85 4.34 14.14 2.88
N ASP A 86 4.02 14.59 4.10
CA ASP A 86 4.55 14.10 5.38
C ASP A 86 3.57 13.29 6.25
N LEU A 87 2.51 12.71 5.67
CA LEU A 87 1.72 11.66 6.34
C LEU A 87 2.33 10.28 6.04
N CYS A 88 3.56 10.05 6.51
CA CYS A 88 4.28 8.79 6.27
C CYS A 88 3.55 7.55 6.81
N THR A 89 2.67 7.72 7.80
CA THR A 89 1.96 6.61 8.46
C THR A 89 0.44 6.78 8.43
N VAL A 90 -0.29 5.70 8.18
CA VAL A 90 -1.76 5.64 8.18
C VAL A 90 -2.27 5.31 9.58
N GLN A 91 -3.25 6.08 10.07
CA GLN A 91 -3.88 5.90 11.38
C GLN A 91 -5.15 5.04 11.30
N ILE A 92 -4.97 3.74 11.06
CA ILE A 92 -6.08 2.80 11.00
C ILE A 92 -6.71 2.58 12.40
N PRO A 93 -8.05 2.53 12.53
CA PRO A 93 -8.74 2.20 13.78
C PRO A 93 -8.29 0.86 14.37
N THR A 94 -8.21 0.78 15.70
CA THR A 94 -7.77 -0.43 16.41
C THR A 94 -8.67 -1.64 16.17
N SER A 95 -9.95 -1.43 15.80
CA SER A 95 -10.88 -2.50 15.42
C SER A 95 -10.44 -3.28 14.18
N TRP A 96 -9.58 -2.70 13.32
CA TRP A 96 -9.08 -3.35 12.11
C TRP A 96 -7.87 -4.24 12.36
N ARG A 97 -7.28 -4.16 13.56
CA ARG A 97 -6.07 -4.87 13.95
C ARG A 97 -6.07 -6.36 13.56
N PRO A 98 -7.17 -7.14 13.67
CA PRO A 98 -7.19 -8.54 13.21
C PRO A 98 -6.71 -8.73 11.76
N ALA A 99 -7.06 -7.83 10.84
CA ALA A 99 -6.68 -7.94 9.43
C ALA A 99 -5.17 -7.79 9.19
N PHE A 100 -4.42 -7.24 10.16
CA PHE A 100 -2.97 -7.04 10.06
C PHE A 100 -2.19 -8.05 10.90
N LEU A 101 -2.82 -8.74 11.85
CA LEU A 101 -2.14 -9.67 12.77
C LEU A 101 -2.09 -11.11 12.26
N ASP A 102 -3.06 -11.54 11.45
CA ASP A 102 -3.08 -12.92 10.93
C ASP A 102 -2.19 -13.12 9.68
N PHE A 103 -1.57 -12.04 9.19
CA PHE A 103 -0.74 -11.97 7.98
C PHE A 103 -1.42 -12.43 6.69
N THR A 104 -2.68 -12.87 6.73
CA THR A 104 -3.41 -13.39 5.57
C THR A 104 -3.64 -12.29 4.56
N THR A 105 -4.01 -11.08 5.03
CA THR A 105 -4.17 -9.90 4.19
C THR A 105 -2.86 -9.50 3.53
N LEU A 106 -1.77 -9.45 4.29
CA LEU A 106 -0.45 -9.10 3.75
C LEU A 106 -0.01 -10.11 2.68
N LYS A 107 -0.15 -11.41 2.99
CA LYS A 107 0.16 -12.49 2.06
C LYS A 107 -0.71 -12.42 0.80
N LEU A 108 -2.01 -12.15 0.94
CA LEU A 108 -2.94 -12.02 -0.17
C LEU A 108 -2.44 -11.00 -1.20
N PHE A 109 -2.07 -9.79 -0.78
CA PHE A 109 -1.63 -8.77 -1.73
C PHE A 109 -0.26 -9.08 -2.36
N PHE A 110 0.66 -9.71 -1.63
CA PHE A 110 1.88 -10.24 -2.25
C PHE A 110 1.57 -11.34 -3.28
N ASP A 111 0.68 -12.28 -2.98
CA ASP A 111 0.30 -13.34 -3.92
C ASP A 111 -0.40 -12.77 -5.16
N LEU A 112 -1.26 -11.76 -4.99
CA LEU A 112 -1.92 -11.06 -6.10
C LEU A 112 -0.89 -10.36 -6.99
N TYR A 113 0.10 -9.68 -6.44
CA TYR A 113 1.18 -9.07 -7.24
C TYR A 113 1.89 -10.10 -8.14
N HIS A 114 2.21 -11.29 -7.61
CA HIS A 114 2.90 -12.32 -8.38
C HIS A 114 2.01 -13.09 -9.37
N SER A 115 0.69 -13.06 -9.20
CA SER A 115 -0.25 -13.84 -10.03
C SER A 115 -1.02 -13.02 -11.06
N LEU A 116 -1.13 -11.71 -10.87
CA LEU A 116 -1.86 -10.82 -11.77
C LEU A 116 -0.95 -10.24 -12.87
N PRO A 117 -1.52 -9.85 -14.03
CA PRO A 117 -0.78 -9.10 -15.04
C PRO A 117 -0.42 -7.69 -14.56
N ASN A 118 0.60 -7.08 -15.18
CA ASN A 118 1.12 -5.74 -14.84
C ASN A 118 0.05 -4.64 -14.79
N THR A 119 -1.01 -4.76 -15.61
CA THR A 119 -2.16 -3.84 -15.62
C THR A 119 -2.95 -3.83 -14.31
N LEU A 120 -2.79 -4.84 -13.45
CA LEU A 120 -3.53 -5.04 -12.21
C LEU A 120 -2.60 -5.15 -10.98
N SER A 121 -1.41 -5.74 -11.14
CA SER A 121 -0.47 -5.98 -10.04
C SER A 121 0.01 -4.68 -9.36
N SER A 122 0.00 -3.56 -10.08
CA SER A 122 0.36 -2.25 -9.52
C SER A 122 -0.62 -1.80 -8.44
N LEU A 123 -1.92 -2.10 -8.60
CA LEU A 123 -2.93 -1.82 -7.58
C LEU A 123 -2.73 -2.70 -6.33
N ALA A 124 -2.28 -3.95 -6.51
CA ALA A 124 -1.92 -4.81 -5.38
C ALA A 124 -0.71 -4.25 -4.61
N LEU A 125 0.30 -3.74 -5.32
CA LEU A 125 1.40 -3.01 -4.69
C LEU A 125 0.93 -1.74 -3.98
N SER A 126 0.00 -0.97 -4.54
CA SER A 126 -0.57 0.19 -3.85
C SER A 126 -1.24 -0.17 -2.53
N CYS A 127 -1.95 -1.31 -2.46
CA CYS A 127 -2.46 -1.82 -1.19
C CYS A 127 -1.33 -2.19 -0.22
N LEU A 128 -0.26 -2.84 -0.70
CA LEU A 128 0.93 -3.14 0.12
C LEU A 128 1.60 -1.87 0.66
N VAL A 129 1.69 -0.80 -0.14
CA VAL A 129 2.22 0.50 0.30
C VAL A 129 1.43 1.03 1.49
N GLN A 130 0.10 0.97 1.44
CA GLN A 130 -0.74 1.42 2.57
C GLN A 130 -0.62 0.51 3.78
N ILE A 131 -0.60 -0.81 3.57
CA ILE A 131 -0.42 -1.81 4.64
C ILE A 131 0.93 -1.62 5.35
N ALA A 132 2.02 -1.38 4.59
CA ALA A 132 3.34 -1.08 5.13
C ALA A 132 3.42 0.28 5.85
N SER A 133 2.49 1.18 5.55
CA SER A 133 2.38 2.51 6.19
C SER A 133 1.60 2.49 7.50
N VAL A 134 1.04 1.36 7.92
CA VAL A 134 0.27 1.28 9.17
C VAL A 134 1.15 1.65 10.37
N ARG A 135 0.66 2.59 11.18
CA ARG A 135 1.44 3.17 12.29
C ARG A 135 1.78 2.13 13.36
N ARG A 136 2.97 2.27 13.97
CA ARG A 136 3.47 1.45 15.09
C ARG A 136 2.44 1.19 16.19
N SER A 137 1.63 2.18 16.54
CA SER A 137 0.64 2.10 17.63
C SER A 137 -0.46 1.05 17.42
N LEU A 138 -0.64 0.53 16.20
CA LEU A 138 -1.58 -0.59 15.98
C LEU A 138 -1.05 -1.91 16.54
N PHE A 139 0.26 -2.04 16.78
CA PHE A 139 0.93 -3.29 17.12
C PHE A 139 1.56 -3.23 18.52
N SER A 140 1.61 -4.38 19.22
CA SER A 140 2.60 -4.57 20.28
C SER A 140 3.99 -4.77 19.67
N ASN A 141 5.06 -4.66 20.45
CA ASN A 141 6.42 -4.88 19.94
C ASN A 141 6.61 -6.27 19.31
N THR A 142 6.07 -7.32 19.92
CA THR A 142 6.17 -8.69 19.42
C THR A 142 5.41 -8.88 18.10
N GLU A 143 4.21 -8.33 18.00
CA GLU A 143 3.41 -8.41 16.76
C GLU A 143 4.02 -7.60 15.64
N ARG A 144 4.57 -6.43 15.97
CA ARG A 144 5.25 -5.56 15.01
C ARG A 144 6.47 -6.24 14.42
N ALA A 145 7.27 -6.91 15.25
CA ALA A 145 8.43 -7.68 14.79
C ALA A 145 7.99 -8.79 13.82
N LYS A 146 6.95 -9.56 14.17
CA LYS A 146 6.41 -10.61 13.28
C LYS A 146 5.89 -10.03 11.95
N PHE A 147 5.11 -8.95 12.01
CA PHE A 147 4.60 -8.28 10.82
C PHE A 147 5.74 -7.78 9.92
N LEU A 148 6.76 -7.14 10.51
CA LEU A 148 7.93 -6.67 9.79
C LEU A 148 8.68 -7.82 9.10
N THR A 149 8.86 -8.95 9.78
CA THR A 149 9.49 -10.15 9.19
C THR A 149 8.73 -10.62 7.94
N HIS A 150 7.40 -10.69 8.00
CA HIS A 150 6.59 -11.07 6.84
C HIS A 150 6.65 -10.02 5.71
N LEU A 151 6.62 -8.73 6.05
CA LEU A 151 6.72 -7.63 5.08
C LEU A 151 8.06 -7.66 4.34
N VAL A 152 9.18 -7.75 5.07
CA VAL A 152 10.54 -7.84 4.50
C VAL A 152 10.69 -9.10 3.66
N SER A 153 10.13 -10.24 4.09
CA SER A 153 10.14 -11.48 3.32
C SER A 153 9.42 -11.32 1.97
N GLY A 154 8.26 -10.67 1.95
CA GLY A 154 7.53 -10.39 0.71
C GLY A 154 8.29 -9.43 -0.22
N VAL A 155 8.87 -8.35 0.31
CA VAL A 155 9.75 -7.43 -0.44
C VAL A 155 10.94 -8.17 -1.04
N LYS A 156 11.59 -9.03 -0.26
CA LYS A 156 12.71 -9.87 -0.71
C LYS A 156 12.28 -10.78 -1.87
N HIS A 157 11.10 -11.40 -1.77
CA HIS A 157 10.59 -12.29 -2.80
C HIS A 157 10.36 -11.57 -4.14
N ILE A 158 9.83 -10.34 -4.10
CA ILE A 158 9.69 -9.48 -5.29
C ILE A 158 11.07 -9.22 -5.92
N LEU A 159 12.08 -8.88 -5.12
CA LEU A 159 13.43 -8.59 -5.60
C LEU A 159 14.15 -9.82 -6.17
N GLN A 160 13.86 -11.01 -5.65
CA GLN A 160 14.35 -12.28 -6.20
C GLN A 160 13.66 -12.63 -7.52
N ASN A 161 12.45 -12.11 -7.77
CA ASN A 161 11.63 -12.39 -8.95
C ASN A 161 11.20 -11.09 -9.65
N PRO A 162 12.14 -10.27 -10.18
CA PRO A 162 11.88 -8.90 -10.58
C PRO A 162 11.12 -8.75 -11.91
N GLN A 163 10.50 -9.81 -12.45
CA GLN A 163 9.86 -9.78 -13.77
C GLN A 163 8.80 -8.68 -13.88
N GLY A 164 7.97 -8.51 -12.84
CA GLY A 164 6.95 -7.46 -12.78
C GLY A 164 7.52 -6.04 -12.65
N LEU A 165 8.79 -5.88 -12.22
CA LEU A 165 9.43 -4.56 -12.03
C LEU A 165 9.96 -3.94 -13.33
N SER A 166 9.84 -4.64 -14.45
CA SER A 166 10.09 -4.05 -15.78
C SER A 166 8.99 -3.08 -16.22
N ASP A 167 7.80 -3.18 -15.62
CA ASP A 167 6.69 -2.26 -15.83
C ASP A 167 6.83 -1.02 -14.93
N SER A 168 6.62 0.17 -15.49
CA SER A 168 6.85 1.44 -14.81
C SER A 168 5.89 1.67 -13.63
N ALA A 169 4.64 1.21 -13.71
CA ALA A 169 3.66 1.37 -12.64
C ALA A 169 4.00 0.47 -11.44
N ASN A 170 4.32 -0.80 -11.71
CA ASN A 170 4.80 -1.72 -10.67
C ASN A 170 6.09 -1.20 -10.03
N TYR A 171 7.04 -0.76 -10.84
CA TYR A 171 8.30 -0.22 -10.36
C TYR A 171 8.10 0.99 -9.43
N HIS A 172 7.25 1.94 -9.84
CA HIS A 172 6.94 3.11 -9.03
C HIS A 172 6.31 2.74 -7.68
N GLU A 173 5.31 1.86 -7.68
CA GLU A 173 4.66 1.42 -6.45
C GLU A 173 5.59 0.61 -5.54
N PHE A 174 6.49 -0.18 -6.12
CA PHE A 174 7.50 -0.90 -5.36
C PHE A 174 8.53 0.05 -4.73
N CYS A 175 8.96 1.09 -5.45
CA CYS A 175 9.77 2.18 -4.89
C CYS A 175 9.06 2.86 -3.70
N ARG A 176 7.77 3.15 -3.82
CA ARG A 176 6.97 3.68 -2.70
C ARG A 176 6.93 2.71 -1.52
N LEU A 177 6.81 1.40 -1.77
CA LEU A 177 6.81 0.38 -0.72
C LEU A 177 8.13 0.38 0.06
N LEU A 178 9.28 0.42 -0.64
CA LEU A 178 10.60 0.53 -0.02
C LEU A 178 10.74 1.82 0.81
N ALA A 179 10.25 2.94 0.29
CA ALA A 179 10.25 4.20 1.02
C ALA A 179 9.45 4.12 2.33
N ARG A 180 8.30 3.42 2.33
CA ARG A 180 7.49 3.21 3.55
C ARG A 180 8.12 2.23 4.52
N LEU A 181 8.77 1.17 4.04
CA LEU A 181 9.53 0.26 4.89
C LEU A 181 10.62 1.02 5.66
N LYS A 182 11.35 1.90 4.96
CA LYS A 182 12.38 2.74 5.55
C LYS A 182 11.83 3.78 6.53
N SER A 183 10.77 4.52 6.16
CA SER A 183 10.28 5.62 6.99
C SER A 183 9.47 5.15 8.20
N ASN A 184 8.82 3.98 8.11
CA ASN A 184 7.94 3.48 9.17
C ASN A 184 8.65 2.54 10.15
N TYR A 185 9.83 1.97 9.82
CA TYR A 185 10.55 1.02 10.67
C TYR A 185 11.98 1.46 10.93
N GLN A 186 12.39 1.43 12.21
CA GLN A 186 13.73 1.85 12.61
C GLN A 186 14.77 0.80 12.23
N LEU A 187 16.02 1.21 11.98
CA LEU A 187 17.12 0.30 11.66
C LEU A 187 17.27 -0.81 12.71
N GLY A 188 17.14 -0.48 13.99
CA GLY A 188 17.18 -1.45 15.09
C GLY A 188 16.08 -2.52 15.04
N GLU A 189 14.95 -2.26 14.38
CA GLU A 189 13.91 -3.27 14.12
C GLU A 189 14.26 -4.13 12.92
N LEU A 190 14.78 -3.50 11.84
CA LEU A 190 15.11 -4.17 10.59
C LEU A 190 16.24 -5.19 10.75
N VAL A 191 17.30 -4.85 11.48
CA VAL A 191 18.45 -5.74 11.71
C VAL A 191 18.10 -7.01 12.50
N MET A 192 16.95 -7.01 13.19
CA MET A 192 16.47 -8.15 13.97
C MET A 192 15.62 -9.12 13.13
N VAL A 193 15.35 -8.80 11.86
CA VAL A 193 14.66 -9.71 10.94
C VAL A 193 15.65 -10.78 10.44
N ASP A 194 15.30 -12.06 10.58
CA ASP A 194 16.20 -13.20 10.30
C ASP A 194 16.88 -13.14 8.91
N ASN A 195 16.17 -12.63 7.89
CA ASN A 195 16.67 -12.54 6.52
C ASN A 195 17.14 -11.13 6.13
N TYR A 196 17.41 -10.25 7.09
CA TYR A 196 17.82 -8.87 6.83
C TYR A 196 19.06 -8.75 5.94
N PRO A 197 20.16 -9.51 6.13
CA PRO A 197 21.37 -9.35 5.31
C PRO A 197 21.13 -9.58 3.81
N GLU A 198 20.33 -10.60 3.47
CA GLU A 198 19.98 -10.88 2.07
C GLU A 198 19.03 -9.80 1.53
N ALA A 199 18.02 -9.41 2.31
CA ALA A 199 17.05 -8.40 1.91
C ALA A 199 17.73 -7.04 1.64
N ILE A 200 18.63 -6.59 2.52
CA ILE A 200 19.33 -5.30 2.34
C ILE A 200 20.30 -5.35 1.15
N GLN A 201 20.95 -6.48 0.89
CA GLN A 201 21.80 -6.65 -0.29
C GLN A 201 20.99 -6.54 -1.59
N LEU A 202 19.82 -7.18 -1.63
CA LEU A 202 18.92 -7.10 -2.79
C LEU A 202 18.36 -5.69 -2.99
N ILE A 203 17.96 -5.01 -1.90
CA ILE A 203 17.49 -3.62 -1.95
C ILE A 203 18.61 -2.71 -2.46
N ALA A 204 19.83 -2.83 -1.93
CA ALA A 204 20.97 -2.04 -2.37
C ALA A 204 21.31 -2.27 -3.85
N LYS A 205 21.30 -3.54 -4.31
CA LYS A 205 21.51 -3.88 -5.72
C LYS A 205 20.44 -3.23 -6.60
N PHE A 206 19.18 -3.33 -6.21
CA PHE A 206 18.06 -2.68 -6.91
C PHE A 206 18.28 -1.16 -6.97
N THR A 207 18.55 -0.50 -5.84
CA THR A 207 18.80 0.95 -5.78
C THR A 207 19.94 1.40 -6.69
N VAL A 208 21.06 0.66 -6.75
CA VAL A 208 22.18 1.00 -7.67
C VAL A 208 21.75 0.88 -9.13
N GLN A 209 21.05 -0.19 -9.50
CA GLN A 209 20.57 -0.39 -10.87
C GLN A 209 19.57 0.70 -11.27
N SER A 210 18.66 1.02 -10.36
CA SER A 210 17.68 2.09 -10.51
C SER A 210 18.33 3.47 -10.71
N LEU A 211 19.40 3.78 -9.97
CA LEU A 211 20.17 5.02 -10.14
C LEU A 211 20.87 5.06 -11.51
N GLN A 212 21.48 3.95 -11.93
CA GLN A 212 22.16 3.87 -13.23
C GLN A 212 21.19 4.14 -14.39
N VAL A 213 19.98 3.59 -14.34
CA VAL A 213 18.93 3.87 -15.35
C VAL A 213 18.60 5.36 -15.42
N LEU A 214 18.41 6.05 -14.28
CA LEU A 214 18.15 7.49 -14.26
C LEU A 214 19.28 8.34 -14.86
N TYR A 215 20.53 7.92 -14.68
CA TYR A 215 21.67 8.61 -15.31
C TYR A 215 21.63 8.49 -16.83
N TYR A 216 21.22 7.33 -17.38
CA TYR A 216 21.09 7.13 -18.83
C TYR A 216 19.82 7.78 -19.41
N ASP A 217 18.73 7.87 -18.65
CA ASP A 217 17.43 8.39 -19.10
C ASP A 217 17.25 9.90 -18.84
N SER A 218 18.34 10.61 -18.51
CA SER A 218 18.35 12.04 -18.12
C SER A 218 17.96 13.04 -19.22
N TYR A 219 17.23 12.60 -20.25
CA TYR A 219 16.46 13.47 -21.16
C TYR A 219 14.95 13.51 -20.87
N LEU A 220 14.39 12.64 -20.01
CA LEU A 220 12.96 12.67 -19.66
C LEU A 220 12.72 12.35 -18.16
N ASP A 221 12.07 13.29 -17.48
CA ASP A 221 11.41 13.22 -16.16
C ASP A 221 12.21 13.34 -14.82
N LEU A 222 11.87 14.42 -14.10
CA LEU A 222 12.54 15.00 -12.94
C LEU A 222 11.97 14.61 -11.55
N ASN A 223 11.10 13.60 -11.45
CA ASN A 223 10.43 13.25 -10.18
C ASN A 223 10.89 11.95 -9.49
N PHE A 224 11.87 11.22 -10.04
CA PHE A 224 12.30 9.91 -9.48
C PHE A 224 13.41 10.00 -8.41
N GLY A 225 14.10 11.13 -8.28
CA GLY A 225 15.37 11.23 -7.53
C GLY A 225 15.29 11.13 -6.00
N LYS A 226 14.11 11.17 -5.37
CA LYS A 226 13.98 11.22 -3.90
C LYS A 226 13.85 9.86 -3.19
N VAL A 227 13.51 8.79 -3.91
CA VAL A 227 13.31 7.47 -3.28
C VAL A 227 14.63 6.73 -3.02
N MET A 228 15.71 7.12 -3.71
CA MET A 228 16.94 6.32 -3.78
C MET A 228 18.13 6.83 -2.97
N TYR A 229 17.96 7.92 -2.24
CA TYR A 229 18.89 8.25 -1.18
C TYR A 229 18.43 7.54 0.09
N VAL A 230 19.32 6.71 0.65
CA VAL A 230 19.19 6.02 1.94
C VAL A 230 18.42 4.70 1.86
N PHE A 231 19.13 3.65 1.44
CA PHE A 231 19.47 2.59 2.39
C PHE A 231 20.99 2.60 2.56
#